data_AF-A0A497FV70-F1
#
_entry.id   AF-A0A497FV70-F1
#
_cell.length_a   1.000
_cell.length_b   1.000
_cell.length_c   1.000
_cell.angle_alpha   90.00
_cell.angle_beta   90.00
_cell.angle_gamma   90.00
#
_symmetry.space_group_name_H-M   'P 1'
#
loop_
_entity.id
_entity.type
_entity.pdbx_description
1 polymer ?
#
loop_
_entity_poly.entity_id
_entity_poly.type
_entity_poly.pdbx_seq_one_letter_code
_entity_poly.pdbx_strand_id
1 'polypeptide(L)'
;MNIGKQIRELRWRYASLRPLRHGRRIVAIVLTIPGVKGGGSKARVYYRVLIDLRGFPYTNEPPVAWILYPPDKEICHLNIYKPKFFELLGRELPRICYGEFEDTWRELPTSKRTLYYLVSQIEYILNNENPDSPVPYRKRLCGYDC
;
A
#
# COMPACT_ATOMS: atom_id res chain seq x y z
N MET A 1 -16.60 8.02 -11.54
CA MET A 1 -16.32 6.73 -10.86
C MET A 1 -16.89 6.77 -9.43
N ASN A 2 -17.60 5.74 -8.97
CA ASN A 2 -18.23 5.72 -7.63
C ASN A 2 -17.37 4.94 -6.62
N ILE A 3 -16.71 5.65 -5.71
CA ILE A 3 -15.83 5.06 -4.67
C ILE A 3 -16.61 4.18 -3.69
N GLY A 4 -17.82 4.61 -3.31
CA GLY A 4 -18.66 3.84 -2.37
C GLY A 4 -19.09 2.49 -2.92
N LYS A 5 -19.39 2.40 -4.23
CA LYS A 5 -19.68 1.14 -4.93
C LYS A 5 -18.46 0.21 -4.91
N GLN A 6 -17.30 0.71 -5.32
CA GLN A 6 -16.07 -0.08 -5.32
C GLN A 6 -15.71 -0.61 -3.93
N ILE A 7 -15.88 0.19 -2.88
CA ILE A 7 -15.65 -0.26 -1.51
C ILE A 7 -16.57 -1.41 -1.11
N ARG A 8 -17.86 -1.35 -1.47
CA ARG A 8 -18.78 -2.47 -1.21
C ARG A 8 -18.36 -3.73 -1.93
N GLU A 9 -17.92 -3.61 -3.18
CA GLU A 9 -17.44 -4.73 -3.99
C GLU A 9 -16.15 -5.33 -3.40
N LEU A 10 -15.16 -4.50 -3.03
CA LEU A 10 -13.91 -4.97 -2.43
C LEU A 10 -14.10 -5.68 -1.08
N ARG A 11 -15.14 -5.32 -0.30
CA ARG A 11 -15.37 -5.92 1.02
C ARG A 11 -15.67 -7.42 0.98
N TRP A 12 -16.13 -7.95 -0.16
CA TRP A 12 -16.27 -9.39 -0.35
C TRP A 12 -14.94 -10.13 -0.28
N ARG A 13 -13.85 -9.50 -0.76
CA ARG A 13 -12.50 -10.08 -0.72
C ARG A 13 -11.71 -9.65 0.52
N TYR A 14 -11.90 -8.41 0.96
CA TYR A 14 -11.21 -7.83 2.11
C TYR A 14 -12.21 -7.45 3.20
N ALA A 15 -12.67 -8.42 3.99
CA ALA A 15 -13.66 -8.21 5.04
C ALA A 15 -13.23 -7.16 6.09
N SER A 16 -11.91 -7.01 6.29
CA SER A 16 -11.29 -6.03 7.18
C SER A 16 -11.33 -4.60 6.64
N LEU A 17 -11.74 -4.38 5.38
CA LEU A 17 -11.77 -3.06 4.77
C LEU A 17 -12.76 -2.14 5.50
N ARG A 18 -12.27 -0.97 5.91
CA ARG A 18 -13.01 0.10 6.56
C ARG A 18 -12.71 1.44 5.87
N PRO A 19 -13.73 2.19 5.40
CA PRO A 19 -13.52 3.55 4.91
C PRO A 19 -13.29 4.51 6.06
N LEU A 20 -12.35 5.44 5.88
CA LEU A 20 -12.19 6.62 6.72
C LEU A 20 -12.85 7.81 6.04
N ARG A 21 -13.62 8.58 6.81
CA ARG A 21 -14.43 9.69 6.31
C ARG A 21 -14.03 11.00 6.96
N HIS A 22 -14.06 12.06 6.16
CA HIS A 22 -14.03 13.44 6.63
C HIS A 22 -15.32 14.10 6.15
N GLY A 23 -16.26 14.34 7.07
CA GLY A 23 -17.64 14.65 6.74
C GLY A 23 -18.28 13.54 5.88
N ARG A 24 -18.84 13.92 4.72
CA ARG A 24 -19.47 12.97 3.78
C ARG A 24 -18.47 12.29 2.83
N ARG A 25 -17.24 12.80 2.73
CA ARG A 25 -16.22 12.31 1.78
C ARG A 25 -15.43 11.14 2.37
N ILE A 26 -15.17 10.11 1.57
CA ILE A 26 -14.21 9.06 1.90
C ILE A 26 -12.82 9.60 1.54
N VAL A 27 -11.95 9.69 2.54
CA VAL A 27 -10.59 10.26 2.39
C VAL A 27 -9.50 9.20 2.41
N ALA A 28 -9.78 8.03 2.98
CA ALA A 28 -8.88 6.90 2.98
C ALA A 28 -9.66 5.59 3.15
N ILE A 29 -8.98 4.47 2.90
CA ILE A 29 -9.44 3.14 3.31
C ILE A 29 -8.37 2.46 4.15
N VAL A 30 -8.78 1.66 5.13
CA VAL A 30 -7.89 0.81 5.92
C VAL A 30 -8.31 -0.62 5.71
N LEU A 31 -7.35 -1.51 5.46
CA LEU A 31 -7.60 -2.93 5.26
C LEU A 31 -6.41 -3.76 5.73
N THR A 32 -6.63 -5.04 5.98
CA THR A 32 -5.58 -6.01 6.29
C THR A 32 -5.30 -6.85 5.06
N ILE A 33 -4.04 -6.92 4.65
CA ILE A 33 -3.57 -7.60 3.45
C ILE A 33 -2.49 -8.61 3.87
N PRO A 34 -2.60 -9.88 3.46
CA PRO A 34 -1.56 -10.86 3.75
C PRO A 34 -0.32 -10.60 2.88
N GLY A 35 0.87 -10.80 3.43
CA GLY A 35 2.14 -10.67 2.73
C GLY A 35 3.24 -11.48 3.38
N VAL A 36 4.48 -11.20 3.00
CA VAL A 36 5.69 -11.77 3.59
C VAL A 36 6.42 -10.73 4.44
N LYS A 37 7.17 -11.17 5.44
CA LYS A 37 8.04 -10.28 6.25
C LYS A 37 9.10 -9.60 5.39
N GLY A 38 9.52 -10.26 4.31
CA GLY A 38 10.68 -9.87 3.51
C GLY A 38 11.98 -10.23 4.21
N GLY A 39 13.11 -9.74 3.73
CA GLY A 39 14.42 -10.13 4.27
C GLY A 39 14.96 -11.42 3.67
N GLY A 40 14.44 -11.88 2.51
CA GLY A 40 14.64 -13.26 2.04
C GLY A 40 13.78 -14.29 2.79
N SER A 41 13.06 -13.86 3.84
CA SER A 41 12.12 -14.70 4.57
C SER A 41 10.74 -14.71 3.91
N LYS A 42 10.22 -15.91 3.67
CA LYS A 42 8.83 -16.13 3.22
C LYS A 42 7.83 -16.23 4.38
N ALA A 43 8.26 -15.93 5.62
CA ALA A 43 7.39 -15.92 6.78
C ALA A 43 6.20 -14.98 6.55
N ARG A 44 4.99 -15.48 6.80
CA ARG A 44 3.75 -14.74 6.57
C ARG A 44 3.54 -13.68 7.62
N VAL A 45 3.05 -12.53 7.20
CA VAL A 45 2.62 -11.44 8.08
C VAL A 45 1.37 -10.77 7.50
N TYR A 46 0.54 -10.24 8.37
CA TYR A 46 -0.62 -9.45 7.97
C TYR A 46 -0.29 -7.97 8.08
N TYR A 47 -0.31 -7.27 6.95
CA TYR A 47 -0.12 -5.84 6.89
C TYR A 47 -1.44 -5.13 7.09
N ARG A 48 -1.54 -4.26 8.10
CA ARG A 48 -2.64 -3.29 8.19
C ARG A 48 -2.25 -2.06 7.39
N VAL A 49 -2.89 -1.86 6.25
CA VAL A 49 -2.56 -0.83 5.27
C VAL A 49 -3.61 0.27 5.30
N LEU A 50 -3.17 1.53 5.28
CA LEU A 50 -4.01 2.70 5.04
C LEU A 50 -3.69 3.26 3.66
N ILE A 51 -4.69 3.40 2.81
CA ILE A 51 -4.55 3.98 1.47
C ILE A 51 -5.19 5.37 1.47
N ASP A 52 -4.39 6.39 1.21
CA ASP A 52 -4.83 7.79 1.14
C ASP A 52 -5.51 8.06 -0.20
N LEU A 53 -6.83 8.31 -0.17
CA LEU A 53 -7.66 8.53 -1.34
C LEU A 53 -7.91 10.01 -1.63
N ARG A 54 -7.19 10.93 -0.97
CA ARG A 54 -7.23 12.35 -1.34
C ARG A 54 -6.72 12.50 -2.78
N GLY A 55 -7.49 13.16 -3.64
CA GLY A 55 -7.18 13.32 -5.06
C GLY A 55 -7.58 12.14 -5.98
N PHE A 56 -7.82 10.95 -5.44
CA PHE A 56 -8.29 9.81 -6.23
C PHE A 56 -9.69 10.06 -6.82
N PRO A 57 -9.95 9.69 -8.10
CA PRO A 57 -9.04 9.09 -9.09
C PRO A 57 -8.42 10.08 -10.07
N TYR A 58 -8.50 11.37 -9.79
CA TYR A 58 -8.17 12.44 -10.73
C TYR A 58 -6.67 12.71 -10.80
N THR A 59 -5.88 12.13 -9.90
CA THR A 59 -4.42 12.16 -9.96
C THR A 59 -3.89 11.10 -10.93
N ASN A 60 -2.80 11.44 -11.61
CA ASN A 60 -2.04 10.51 -12.43
C ASN A 60 -1.15 9.57 -11.63
N GLU A 61 -0.89 9.88 -10.37
CA GLU A 61 -0.16 9.01 -9.46
C GLU A 61 -1.12 8.08 -8.69
N PRO A 62 -0.69 6.84 -8.38
CA PRO A 62 -1.46 5.93 -7.55
C PRO A 62 -1.62 6.48 -6.12
N PRO A 63 -2.77 6.24 -5.46
CA PRO A 63 -2.97 6.57 -4.05
C PRO A 63 -1.84 5.99 -3.18
N VAL A 64 -1.31 6.78 -2.24
CA VAL A 64 -0.20 6.35 -1.38
C VAL A 64 -0.72 5.35 -0.34
N ALA A 65 -0.05 4.20 -0.22
CA ALA A 65 -0.33 3.18 0.78
C ALA A 65 0.69 3.21 1.92
N TRP A 66 0.19 3.37 3.14
CA TRP A 66 0.94 3.47 4.39
C TRP A 66 0.75 2.21 5.23
N ILE A 67 1.80 1.76 5.90
CA ILE A 67 1.75 0.60 6.78
C ILE A 67 1.46 1.05 8.22
N LEU A 68 0.30 0.67 8.75
CA LEU A 68 -0.07 0.87 10.15
C LEU A 68 0.44 -0.25 11.07
N TYR A 69 0.62 -1.45 10.52
CA TYR A 69 1.13 -2.64 11.20
C TYR A 69 1.69 -3.62 10.15
N PRO A 70 2.78 -4.37 10.43
CA PRO A 70 3.58 -4.33 11.66
C PRO A 70 4.38 -3.01 11.82
N PRO A 71 4.96 -2.74 13.00
CA PRO A 71 5.87 -1.62 13.18
C PRO A 71 7.06 -1.69 12.21
N ASP A 72 7.60 -0.53 11.84
CA ASP A 72 8.68 -0.42 10.84
C ASP A 72 9.90 -1.33 11.10
N LYS A 73 10.30 -1.44 12.38
CA LYS A 73 11.42 -2.26 12.85
C LYS A 73 11.22 -3.77 12.64
N GLU A 74 9.99 -4.21 12.42
CA GLU A 74 9.65 -5.62 12.18
C GLU A 74 9.48 -5.94 10.69
N ILE A 75 9.58 -4.93 9.82
CA ILE A 75 9.44 -5.05 8.37
C ILE A 75 10.82 -5.19 7.74
N CYS A 76 11.01 -6.26 6.97
CA CYS A 76 12.19 -6.44 6.13
C CYS A 76 11.91 -6.46 4.63
N HIS A 77 10.72 -6.02 4.23
CA HIS A 77 10.27 -6.01 2.85
C HIS A 77 11.03 -5.00 1.98
N LEU A 78 11.65 -5.47 0.90
CA LEU A 78 12.46 -4.65 -0.02
C LEU A 78 11.70 -3.54 -0.75
N ASN A 79 10.37 -3.57 -0.74
CA ASN A 79 9.53 -2.54 -1.38
C ASN A 79 8.75 -1.69 -0.35
N ILE A 80 9.21 -1.58 0.90
CA ILE A 80 8.60 -0.68 1.90
C ILE A 80 9.61 0.40 2.30
N TYR A 81 9.35 1.64 1.87
CA TYR A 81 10.14 2.82 2.21
C TYR A 81 10.24 3.03 3.73
N LYS A 82 11.30 3.74 4.15
CA LYS A 82 11.43 4.26 5.51
C LYS A 82 10.22 5.09 5.92
N PRO A 83 9.94 5.21 7.22
CA PRO A 83 8.88 6.08 7.70
C PRO A 83 8.98 7.51 7.15
N LYS A 84 7.84 8.07 6.77
CA LYS A 84 7.67 9.49 6.43
C LYS A 84 6.45 10.03 7.16
N PHE A 85 6.47 11.30 7.52
CA PHE A 85 5.34 11.94 8.19
C PHE A 85 4.06 11.85 7.35
N PHE A 86 2.98 11.36 7.97
CA PHE A 86 1.65 11.26 7.38
C PHE A 86 0.68 12.17 8.14
N GLU A 87 0.26 13.24 7.47
CA GLU A 87 -0.54 14.33 8.06
C GLU A 87 -1.83 13.85 8.73
N LEU A 88 -2.58 12.93 8.11
CA LEU A 88 -3.89 12.51 8.62
C LEU A 88 -3.80 11.78 9.98
N LEU A 89 -2.64 11.23 10.33
CA LEU A 89 -2.43 10.56 11.62
C LEU A 89 -1.38 11.26 12.50
N GLY A 90 -0.79 12.37 12.05
CA GLY A 90 0.17 13.15 12.83
C GLY A 90 1.42 12.37 13.27
N ARG A 91 1.84 11.34 12.50
CA ARG A 91 3.00 10.49 12.84
C ARG A 91 3.69 9.96 11.60
N GLU A 92 4.91 9.47 11.78
CA GLU A 92 5.66 8.81 10.70
C GLU A 92 5.19 7.38 10.47
N LEU A 93 5.03 7.00 9.21
CA LEU A 93 4.64 5.65 8.81
C LEU A 93 5.46 5.19 7.61
N PRO A 94 5.85 3.90 7.55
CA PRO A 94 6.40 3.32 6.34
C PRO A 94 5.35 3.38 5.23
N ARG A 95 5.80 3.48 3.97
CA ARG A 95 4.92 3.47 2.80
C ARG A 95 5.40 2.46 1.78
N ILE A 96 4.46 1.90 1.03
CA ILE A 96 4.75 0.94 -0.03
C ILE A 96 5.40 1.68 -1.21
N CYS A 97 6.46 1.09 -1.75
CA CYS A 97 7.05 1.44 -3.03
C CYS A 97 6.36 0.63 -4.12
N TYR A 98 5.77 1.33 -5.08
CA TYR A 98 5.05 0.70 -6.18
C TYR A 98 5.99 0.27 -7.32
N GLY A 99 7.19 0.85 -7.42
CA GLY A 99 8.12 0.57 -8.52
C GLY A 99 7.48 0.85 -9.88
N GLU A 100 7.66 -0.06 -10.84
CA GLU A 100 7.11 0.03 -12.20
C GLU A 100 5.57 0.15 -12.26
N PHE A 101 4.87 -0.21 -11.17
CA PHE A 101 3.43 -0.02 -11.09
C PHE A 101 3.03 1.47 -11.14
N GLU A 102 3.90 2.41 -10.73
CA GLU A 102 3.60 3.84 -10.84
C GLU A 102 3.41 4.26 -12.29
N ASP A 103 4.31 3.82 -13.18
CA ASP A 103 4.23 4.12 -14.61
C ASP A 103 3.02 3.43 -15.25
N THR A 104 2.81 2.15 -14.91
CA THR A 104 1.62 1.39 -15.35
C THR A 104 0.32 2.12 -14.97
N TRP A 105 0.23 2.63 -13.74
CA TRP A 105 -0.93 3.37 -13.27
C TRP A 105 -1.14 4.69 -14.04
N ARG A 106 -0.04 5.39 -14.34
CA ARG A 106 -0.05 6.67 -15.06
C ARG A 106 -0.60 6.50 -16.47
N GLU A 107 -0.28 5.40 -17.14
CA GLU A 107 -0.73 5.07 -18.50
C GLU A 107 -2.18 4.56 -18.56
N LEU A 108 -2.74 4.11 -17.44
CA LEU A 108 -4.11 3.61 -17.43
C LEU A 108 -5.15 4.73 -17.65
N PRO A 109 -6.20 4.46 -18.45
CA PRO A 109 -7.38 5.31 -18.48
C PRO A 109 -7.99 5.46 -17.09
N THR A 110 -8.51 6.64 -16.76
CA THR A 110 -9.15 6.92 -15.45
C THR A 110 -10.26 5.92 -15.09
N SER A 111 -10.94 5.33 -16.09
CA SER A 111 -11.96 4.29 -15.89
C SER A 111 -11.39 2.95 -15.40
N LYS A 112 -10.10 2.69 -15.62
CA LYS A 112 -9.38 1.47 -15.19
C LYS A 112 -8.60 1.65 -13.89
N ARG A 113 -8.37 2.89 -13.45
CA ARG A 113 -7.77 3.24 -12.15
C ARG A 113 -8.72 2.93 -10.98
N THR A 114 -9.01 1.65 -10.75
CA THR A 114 -9.98 1.19 -9.73
C THR A 114 -9.29 0.85 -8.41
N LEU A 115 -10.05 0.90 -7.30
CA LEU A 115 -9.59 0.42 -5.99
C LEU A 115 -9.25 -1.08 -6.03
N TYR A 116 -9.97 -1.86 -6.83
CA TYR A 116 -9.71 -3.30 -6.96
C TYR A 116 -8.31 -3.53 -7.53
N TYR A 117 -8.00 -2.83 -8.62
CA TYR A 117 -6.69 -2.96 -9.26
C TYR A 117 -5.57 -2.48 -8.34
N LEU A 118 -5.73 -1.32 -7.71
CA LEU A 118 -4.76 -0.80 -6.75
C LEU A 118 -4.50 -1.78 -5.59
N VAL A 119 -5.56 -2.28 -4.94
CA VAL A 119 -5.42 -3.18 -3.78
C VAL A 119 -4.82 -4.53 -4.20
N SER A 120 -5.18 -5.04 -5.38
CA SER A 120 -4.60 -6.29 -5.90
C SER A 120 -3.10 -6.13 -6.17
N GLN A 121 -2.67 -4.97 -6.65
CA GLN A 121 -1.25 -4.67 -6.88
C GLN A 121 -0.48 -4.48 -5.56
N ILE A 122 -1.09 -3.82 -4.58
CA ILE A 122 -0.54 -3.78 -3.21
C ILE A 122 -0.37 -5.20 -2.65
N GLU A 123 -1.39 -6.05 -2.77
CA GLU A 123 -1.30 -7.45 -2.33
C GLU A 123 -0.19 -8.18 -3.07
N TYR A 124 -0.09 -8.04 -4.39
CA TYR A 124 0.99 -8.63 -5.17
C TYR A 124 2.37 -8.19 -4.66
N ILE A 125 2.60 -6.90 -4.48
CA ILE A 125 3.87 -6.35 -3.97
C ILE A 125 4.19 -6.91 -2.58
N LEU A 126 3.23 -6.93 -1.66
CA LEU A 126 3.45 -7.42 -0.29
C LEU A 126 3.73 -8.94 -0.24
N ASN A 127 3.41 -9.69 -1.30
CA ASN A 127 3.69 -11.11 -1.42
C ASN A 127 4.96 -11.43 -2.22
N ASN A 128 5.42 -10.48 -3.05
CA ASN A 128 6.52 -10.68 -3.98
C ASN A 128 7.49 -9.50 -3.86
N GLU A 129 8.59 -9.72 -3.14
CA GLU A 129 9.67 -8.74 -3.12
C GLU A 129 10.22 -8.56 -4.54
N ASN A 130 10.40 -7.32 -4.97
CA ASN A 130 11.16 -6.98 -6.17
C ASN A 130 12.60 -6.61 -5.75
N PRO A 131 13.57 -7.54 -5.91
CA PRO A 131 14.97 -7.30 -5.56
C PRO A 131 15.69 -6.38 -6.55
N ASP A 132 15.14 -6.16 -7.76
CA ASP A 132 15.68 -5.28 -8.79
C ASP A 132 15.30 -3.81 -8.57
N SER A 133 14.26 -3.57 -7.77
CA SER A 133 13.87 -2.24 -7.30
C SER A 133 13.76 -2.15 -5.77
N PRO A 134 14.86 -2.45 -5.04
CA PRO A 134 14.85 -2.46 -3.59
C PRO A 134 14.97 -1.03 -3.05
N VAL A 135 14.28 -0.72 -1.96
CA VAL A 135 14.51 0.53 -1.25
C VAL A 135 15.87 0.53 -0.55
N PRO A 136 16.77 1.51 -0.80
CA PRO A 136 18.14 1.51 -0.26
C PRO A 136 18.23 1.45 1.27
N TYR A 137 17.21 1.94 1.97
CA TYR A 137 17.13 1.90 3.43
C TYR A 137 17.00 0.48 4.00
N ARG A 138 16.24 -0.41 3.33
CA ARG A 138 15.94 -1.76 3.83
C ARG A 138 17.12 -2.71 3.74
N LYS A 139 17.97 -2.54 2.72
CA LYS A 139 19.21 -3.31 2.58
C LYS A 139 20.07 -3.26 3.84
N ARG A 140 20.18 -2.07 4.46
CA ARG A 140 20.98 -1.85 5.67
C ARG A 140 20.36 -2.40 6.96
N LEU A 141 19.04 -2.31 7.11
CA LEU A 141 18.38 -2.72 8.36
C LEU A 141 18.19 -4.23 8.50
N CYS A 142 18.09 -4.93 7.37
CA CYS A 142 17.70 -6.34 7.36
C CYS A 142 18.84 -7.29 6.98
N GLY A 143 20.07 -6.80 6.95
CA GLY A 143 21.27 -7.63 6.82
C GLY A 143 21.36 -8.37 5.49
N TYR A 144 21.04 -7.70 4.39
CA TYR A 144 21.26 -8.26 3.05
C TYR A 144 22.71 -8.04 2.64
N ASP A 145 23.54 -9.07 2.78
CA ASP A 145 24.73 -9.22 1.94
C ASP A 145 24.27 -9.83 0.61
N CYS A 146 24.41 -9.06 -0.46
CA CYS A 146 24.47 -9.59 -1.82
C CYS A 146 25.94 -9.65 -2.22
#